data_AF-W9GAK9-F1
#
_entry.id   AF-W9GAK9-F1
#
_cell.length_a   1.000
_cell.length_b   1.000
_cell.length_c   1.000
_cell.angle_alpha   90.00
_cell.angle_beta   90.00
_cell.angle_gamma   90.00
#
_symmetry.space_group_name_H-M   'P 1'
#
loop_
_entity.id
_entity.type
_entity.pdbx_description
1 polymer ?
#
loop_
_entity_poly.entity_id
_entity_poly.type
_entity_poly.pdbx_seq_one_letter_code
_entity_poly.pdbx_strand_id
1 'polypeptide(L)'
;MVANRLLDGGVVPFLGAGVNLCGRPETAHWERGRYLPSGSELASHLATGIGLRYPYGDSSDLLRVSQYVDVSLGNGPLYEALHAVFDADYSPTPVHRTLAAVPALIRARAAGAHCFYPLYITTNYDDALENAFRDAGEEFDLLTYIADGPSSGKFRHTRPDGTSEVILVPNSYTGLTCDERPVIAKIHGAVDRHAEQDDSFVITENHYIEYLSRSDTAQLIPVNILARMHRCNFLFLGYSLSDWNLRVILHRLWGDRGLKYNSWAVQPQPERIEEKAWARRNVELLDMRLEGYTTELDSWLTRALQPATESP
;
A
#
# COMPACT_ATOMS: atom_id res chain seq x y z
N MET A 1 22.27 -2.85 0.88
CA MET A 1 21.63 -4.10 0.43
C MET A 1 20.25 -3.85 -0.17
N VAL A 2 19.31 -3.23 0.56
CA VAL A 2 17.93 -2.97 0.08
C VAL A 2 17.91 -2.22 -1.26
N ALA A 3 18.63 -1.10 -1.38
CA ALA A 3 18.70 -0.32 -2.62
C ALA A 3 19.11 -1.15 -3.85
N ASN A 4 20.16 -1.98 -3.74
CA ASN A 4 20.58 -2.85 -4.84
C ASN A 4 19.50 -3.87 -5.21
N ARG A 5 18.90 -4.54 -4.22
CA ARG A 5 17.84 -5.52 -4.47
C ARG A 5 16.60 -4.87 -5.10
N LEU A 6 16.28 -3.63 -4.70
CA LEU A 6 15.20 -2.84 -5.27
C LEU A 6 15.49 -2.49 -6.74
N LEU A 7 16.72 -2.08 -7.05
CA LEU A 7 17.18 -1.80 -8.42
C LEU A 7 17.32 -3.07 -9.30
N ASP A 8 17.38 -4.25 -8.69
CA ASP A 8 17.30 -5.53 -9.41
C ASP A 8 15.83 -6.02 -9.55
N GLY A 9 14.85 -5.18 -9.17
CA GLY A 9 13.42 -5.50 -9.15
C GLY A 9 13.01 -6.55 -8.11
N GLY A 10 13.93 -6.95 -7.22
CA GLY A 10 13.80 -8.07 -6.30
C GLY A 10 13.19 -7.74 -4.94
N VAL A 11 12.59 -6.54 -4.81
CA VAL A 11 11.92 -6.07 -3.60
C VAL A 11 10.49 -5.67 -3.94
N VAL A 12 9.55 -6.01 -3.06
CA VAL A 12 8.16 -5.54 -3.07
C VAL A 12 8.00 -4.51 -1.95
N PRO A 13 7.98 -3.20 -2.27
CA PRO A 13 7.58 -2.18 -1.30
C PRO A 13 6.12 -2.42 -0.88
N PHE A 14 5.90 -2.50 0.42
CA PHE A 14 4.59 -2.70 1.02
C PHE A 14 4.29 -1.47 1.89
N LEU A 15 3.33 -0.64 1.49
CA LEU A 15 3.09 0.70 2.02
C LEU A 15 1.82 0.77 2.85
N GLY A 16 1.92 1.31 4.07
CA GLY A 16 0.82 1.48 5.01
C GLY A 16 0.54 2.96 5.26
N ALA A 17 -0.47 3.26 6.08
CA ALA A 17 -0.95 4.63 6.27
C ALA A 17 0.13 5.60 6.80
N GLY A 18 1.15 5.09 7.50
CA GLY A 18 2.27 5.91 7.99
C GLY A 18 3.08 6.58 6.88
N VAL A 19 3.10 6.04 5.65
CA VAL A 19 3.82 6.69 4.52
C VAL A 19 3.18 8.02 4.11
N ASN A 20 1.88 8.17 4.35
CA ASN A 20 1.11 9.38 4.07
C ASN A 20 1.41 10.51 5.08
N LEU A 21 2.00 10.16 6.23
CA LEU A 21 2.41 11.10 7.26
C LEU A 21 3.88 11.51 7.11
N CYS A 22 4.65 10.84 6.25
CA CYS A 22 6.08 11.11 6.11
C CYS A 22 6.32 12.55 5.64
N GLY A 23 7.13 13.29 6.39
CA GLY A 23 7.45 14.70 6.11
C GLY A 23 6.36 15.69 6.54
N ARG A 24 5.27 15.23 7.14
CA ARG A 24 4.26 16.10 7.77
C ARG A 24 4.84 16.65 9.09
N PRO A 25 4.74 17.98 9.36
CA PRO A 25 5.17 18.53 10.64
C PRO A 25 4.42 17.90 11.81
N GLU A 26 5.11 17.60 12.92
CA GLU A 26 4.52 16.93 14.09
C GLU A 26 3.34 17.70 14.71
N THR A 27 3.31 19.03 14.56
CA THR A 27 2.24 19.90 15.05
C THR A 27 1.10 20.09 14.05
N ALA A 28 1.24 19.61 12.82
CA ALA A 28 0.20 19.74 11.80
C ALA A 28 -0.90 18.70 12.04
N HIS A 29 -2.16 19.12 11.92
CA HIS A 29 -3.33 18.25 11.95
C HIS A 29 -3.81 17.92 10.54
N TRP A 30 -4.65 16.87 10.43
CA TRP A 30 -5.30 16.53 9.19
C TRP A 30 -6.12 17.71 8.69
N GLU A 31 -5.93 18.04 7.42
CA GLU A 31 -6.65 19.09 6.71
C GLU A 31 -6.88 18.58 5.29
N ARG A 32 -8.16 18.43 4.91
CA ARG A 32 -8.58 17.92 3.60
C ARG A 32 -7.91 18.72 2.48
N GLY A 33 -7.32 18.03 1.51
CA GLY A 33 -6.58 18.64 0.40
C GLY A 33 -5.21 19.21 0.75
N ARG A 34 -4.70 18.96 1.97
CA ARG A 34 -3.35 19.38 2.38
C ARG A 34 -2.53 18.22 2.93
N TYR A 35 -3.05 17.52 3.93
CA TYR A 35 -2.42 16.34 4.51
C TYR A 35 -3.41 15.20 4.54
N LEU A 36 -2.96 13.99 4.24
CA LEU A 36 -3.77 12.79 4.44
C LEU A 36 -3.94 12.51 5.94
N PRO A 37 -5.09 11.96 6.37
CA PRO A 37 -5.34 11.67 7.77
C PRO A 37 -4.53 10.46 8.24
N SER A 38 -4.12 10.47 9.51
CA SER A 38 -3.78 9.22 10.19
C SER A 38 -5.04 8.37 10.42
N GLY A 39 -4.87 7.09 10.78
CA GLY A 39 -6.01 6.25 11.16
C GLY A 39 -6.83 6.83 12.32
N SER A 40 -6.18 7.43 13.32
CA SER A 40 -6.85 8.04 14.47
C SER A 40 -7.57 9.35 14.13
N GLU A 41 -7.01 10.14 13.21
CA GLU A 41 -7.66 11.36 12.70
C GLU A 41 -8.89 11.02 11.87
N LEU A 42 -8.79 10.01 10.99
CA LEU A 42 -9.92 9.51 10.21
C LEU A 42 -11.02 8.95 11.13
N ALA A 43 -10.65 8.16 12.14
CA ALA A 43 -11.60 7.65 13.13
C ALA A 43 -12.33 8.79 13.84
N SER A 44 -11.60 9.81 14.30
CA SER A 44 -12.18 10.96 15.00
C SER A 44 -13.11 11.77 14.09
N HIS A 45 -12.79 11.86 12.80
CA HIS A 45 -13.65 12.48 11.81
C HIS A 45 -14.95 11.69 11.63
N LEU A 46 -14.88 10.38 11.40
CA LEU A 46 -16.06 9.53 11.24
C LEU A 46 -16.93 9.47 12.51
N ALA A 47 -16.31 9.56 13.69
CA ALA A 47 -17.00 9.55 14.98
C ALA A 47 -17.92 10.75 15.21
N THR A 48 -17.74 11.84 14.44
CA THR A 48 -18.45 13.12 14.64
C THR A 48 -19.04 13.72 13.37
N GLY A 49 -18.52 13.37 12.19
CA GLY A 49 -18.71 14.11 10.94
C GLY A 49 -19.89 13.69 10.07
N ILE A 50 -20.57 12.59 10.39
CA ILE A 50 -21.50 11.93 9.44
C ILE A 50 -22.95 11.85 9.96
N GLY A 51 -23.36 12.82 10.79
CA GLY A 51 -24.71 12.86 11.37
C GLY A 51 -24.97 11.85 12.49
N LEU A 52 -23.93 11.13 12.92
CA LEU A 52 -23.93 10.18 14.02
C LEU A 52 -22.86 10.59 15.03
N ARG A 53 -23.18 10.47 16.33
CA ARG A 53 -22.21 10.67 17.41
C ARG A 53 -21.80 9.30 17.94
N TYR A 54 -20.53 8.95 17.74
CA TYR A 54 -19.95 7.75 18.34
C TYR A 54 -19.97 7.87 19.88
N PRO A 55 -20.58 6.94 20.61
CA PRO A 55 -20.86 7.11 22.03
C PRO A 55 -19.75 6.60 22.96
N TYR A 56 -18.73 5.93 22.44
CA TYR A 56 -17.71 5.25 23.24
C TYR A 56 -16.40 6.04 23.32
N GLY A 57 -15.57 5.71 24.31
CA GLY A 57 -14.32 6.43 24.63
C GLY A 57 -13.14 6.12 23.70
N ASP A 58 -13.30 5.19 22.76
CA ASP A 58 -12.30 4.74 21.79
C ASP A 58 -12.51 5.36 20.39
N SER A 59 -12.91 6.64 20.33
CA SER A 59 -13.21 7.35 19.07
C SER A 59 -12.03 7.53 18.11
N SER A 60 -10.81 7.15 18.54
CA SER A 60 -9.61 7.11 17.71
C SER A 60 -9.35 5.74 17.07
N ASP A 61 -10.13 4.72 17.41
CA ASP A 61 -10.03 3.38 16.82
C ASP A 61 -10.85 3.34 15.52
N LEU A 62 -10.13 3.41 14.39
CA LEU A 62 -10.74 3.49 13.07
C LEU A 62 -11.66 2.32 12.77
N LEU A 63 -11.27 1.12 13.18
CA LEU A 63 -12.06 -0.06 12.90
C LEU A 63 -13.36 -0.04 13.69
N ARG A 64 -13.28 0.24 15.00
CA ARG A 64 -14.45 0.31 15.88
C ARG A 64 -15.44 1.37 15.42
N VAL A 65 -14.92 2.56 15.11
CA VAL A 65 -15.74 3.66 14.61
C VAL A 65 -16.35 3.29 13.27
N SER A 66 -15.58 2.79 12.30
CA SER A 66 -16.10 2.42 10.97
C SER A 66 -17.16 1.31 11.06
N GLN A 67 -16.95 0.31 11.92
CA GLN A 67 -17.92 -0.75 12.17
C GLN A 67 -19.20 -0.22 12.81
N TYR A 68 -19.09 0.72 13.75
CA TYR A 68 -20.25 1.35 14.36
C TYR A 68 -21.06 2.18 13.35
N VAL A 69 -20.37 2.91 12.48
CA VAL A 69 -21.00 3.65 11.38
C VAL A 69 -21.74 2.70 10.45
N ASP A 70 -21.09 1.64 9.98
CA ASP A 70 -21.68 0.63 9.09
C ASP A 70 -22.94 0.00 9.70
N VAL A 71 -22.89 -0.40 10.97
CA VAL A 71 -24.05 -1.02 11.65
C VAL A 71 -25.17 -0.01 11.91
N SER A 72 -24.84 1.27 12.14
CA SER A 72 -25.82 2.29 12.51
C SER A 72 -26.49 2.95 11.31
N LEU A 73 -25.73 3.20 10.24
CA LEU A 73 -26.16 3.97 9.06
C LEU A 73 -26.08 3.17 7.75
N GLY A 74 -25.39 2.02 7.74
CA GLY A 74 -25.12 1.23 6.54
C GLY A 74 -23.83 1.64 5.83
N ASN A 75 -23.46 0.85 4.81
CA ASN A 75 -22.22 1.02 4.06
C ASN A 75 -22.20 2.30 3.20
N GLY A 76 -23.35 2.72 2.66
CA GLY A 76 -23.46 3.89 1.79
C GLY A 76 -22.93 5.17 2.45
N PRO A 77 -23.48 5.62 3.60
CA PRO A 77 -22.98 6.80 4.30
C PRO A 77 -21.52 6.70 4.76
N LEU A 78 -21.02 5.48 5.04
CA LEU A 78 -19.61 5.28 5.34
C LEU A 78 -18.75 5.54 4.10
N TYR A 79 -19.14 5.00 2.94
CA TYR A 79 -18.44 5.19 1.68
C TYR A 79 -18.48 6.65 1.24
N GLU A 80 -19.63 7.32 1.30
CA GLU A 80 -19.75 8.77 1.00
C GLU A 80 -18.79 9.60 1.87
N ALA A 81 -18.66 9.26 3.16
CA ALA A 81 -17.75 9.96 4.07
C ALA A 81 -16.27 9.69 3.74
N LEU A 82 -15.92 8.45 3.40
CA LEU A 82 -14.57 8.09 2.98
C LEU A 82 -14.21 8.73 1.63
N HIS A 83 -15.14 8.71 0.68
CA HIS A 83 -15.02 9.40 -0.60
C HIS A 83 -14.73 10.88 -0.37
N ALA A 84 -15.54 11.56 0.45
CA ALA A 84 -15.32 12.97 0.75
C ALA A 84 -13.94 13.26 1.35
N VAL A 85 -13.38 12.35 2.15
CA VAL A 85 -12.03 12.49 2.72
C VAL A 85 -10.94 12.30 1.65
N PHE A 86 -11.03 11.23 0.86
CA PHE A 86 -9.96 10.81 -0.05
C PHE A 86 -10.06 11.42 -1.46
N ASP A 87 -11.24 11.87 -1.87
CA ASP A 87 -11.46 12.67 -3.08
C ASP A 87 -11.04 14.13 -2.83
N ALA A 88 -9.76 14.32 -2.56
CA ALA A 88 -9.12 15.63 -2.50
C ALA A 88 -7.68 15.50 -2.98
N ASP A 89 -7.12 16.59 -3.49
CA ASP A 89 -5.76 16.56 -4.02
C ASP A 89 -4.74 16.59 -2.88
N TYR A 90 -4.05 15.47 -2.68
CA TYR A 90 -2.98 15.34 -1.70
C TYR A 90 -1.63 15.25 -2.39
N SER A 91 -0.67 16.04 -1.91
CA SER A 91 0.69 16.01 -2.45
C SER A 91 1.41 14.71 -2.07
N PRO A 92 2.09 14.04 -3.01
CA PRO A 92 2.92 12.89 -2.68
C PRO A 92 4.04 13.23 -1.69
N THR A 93 4.20 12.37 -0.68
CA THR A 93 5.26 12.47 0.33
C THR A 93 6.63 12.07 -0.23
N PRO A 94 7.74 12.34 0.49
CA PRO A 94 9.07 11.92 0.04
C PRO A 94 9.17 10.41 -0.25
N VAL A 95 8.50 9.55 0.55
CA VAL A 95 8.47 8.09 0.33
C VAL A 95 7.91 7.78 -1.06
N HIS A 96 6.77 8.38 -1.41
CA HIS A 96 6.14 8.17 -2.71
C HIS A 96 7.04 8.60 -3.86
N ARG A 97 7.66 9.79 -3.75
CA ARG A 97 8.55 10.34 -4.78
C ARG A 97 9.81 9.49 -4.97
N THR A 98 10.45 9.05 -3.89
CA THR A 98 11.61 8.15 -3.98
C THR A 98 11.24 6.83 -4.63
N LEU A 99 10.09 6.23 -4.28
CA LEU A 99 9.64 4.97 -4.87
C LEU A 99 9.25 5.09 -6.35
N ALA A 100 8.63 6.22 -6.73
CA ALA A 100 8.27 6.54 -8.11
C ALA A 100 9.49 6.79 -9.01
N ALA A 101 10.64 7.20 -8.45
CA ALA A 101 11.87 7.36 -9.22
C ALA A 101 12.54 6.01 -9.57
N VAL A 102 12.27 4.94 -8.80
CA VAL A 102 12.95 3.64 -8.94
C VAL A 102 12.88 3.04 -10.36
N PRO A 103 11.75 3.03 -11.08
CA PRO A 103 11.68 2.44 -12.42
C PRO A 103 12.68 3.06 -13.42
N ALA A 104 12.83 4.39 -13.44
CA ALA A 104 13.86 5.06 -14.24
C ALA A 104 15.28 4.59 -13.87
N LEU A 105 15.57 4.46 -12.57
CA LEU A 105 16.87 4.00 -12.10
C LEU A 105 17.14 2.55 -12.50
N ILE A 106 16.13 1.68 -12.48
CA ILE A 106 16.23 0.30 -12.96
C ILE A 106 16.57 0.27 -14.44
N ARG A 107 15.85 1.04 -15.27
CA ARG A 107 16.13 1.13 -16.72
C ARG A 107 17.54 1.62 -16.99
N ALA A 108 17.97 2.66 -16.28
CA ALA A 108 19.32 3.20 -16.40
C ALA A 108 20.39 2.16 -16.04
N ARG A 109 20.20 1.43 -14.94
CA ARG A 109 21.12 0.37 -14.49
C ARG A 109 21.14 -0.84 -15.41
N ALA A 110 19.99 -1.22 -15.98
CA ALA A 110 19.87 -2.35 -16.89
C ALA A 110 20.60 -2.11 -18.22
N ALA A 111 20.82 -0.84 -18.60
CA ALA A 111 21.54 -0.44 -19.81
C ALA A 111 21.03 -1.16 -21.09
N GLY A 112 19.71 -1.31 -21.20
CA GLY A 112 19.05 -1.98 -22.33
C GLY A 112 18.92 -3.51 -22.19
N ALA A 113 19.42 -4.12 -21.12
CA ALA A 113 19.13 -5.50 -20.79
C ALA A 113 17.68 -5.68 -20.31
N HIS A 114 17.16 -6.91 -20.42
CA HIS A 114 15.89 -7.28 -19.81
C HIS A 114 15.96 -7.08 -18.29
N CYS A 115 14.97 -6.40 -17.74
CA CYS A 115 14.88 -6.09 -16.33
C CYS A 115 13.46 -6.31 -15.82
N PHE A 116 13.32 -6.38 -14.50
CA PHE A 116 12.03 -6.47 -13.85
C PHE A 116 11.84 -5.23 -12.98
N TYR A 117 10.63 -4.69 -12.99
CA TYR A 117 10.19 -3.61 -12.14
C TYR A 117 9.60 -4.14 -10.82
N PRO A 118 9.61 -3.34 -9.75
CA PRO A 118 8.98 -3.72 -8.50
C PRO A 118 7.46 -3.78 -8.65
N LEU A 119 6.86 -4.72 -7.91
CA LEU A 119 5.46 -4.65 -7.53
C LEU A 119 5.37 -3.82 -6.27
N TYR A 120 4.53 -2.79 -6.26
CA TYR A 120 4.23 -1.97 -5.10
C TYR A 120 2.89 -2.41 -4.54
N ILE A 121 2.82 -2.71 -3.25
CA ILE A 121 1.56 -3.07 -2.59
C ILE A 121 1.23 -1.98 -1.58
N THR A 122 -0.02 -1.54 -1.55
CA THR A 122 -0.48 -0.54 -0.58
C THR A 122 -1.84 -0.91 -0.01
N THR A 123 -2.03 -0.57 1.27
CA THR A 123 -3.34 -0.62 1.95
C THR A 123 -4.01 0.75 2.03
N ASN A 124 -3.40 1.77 1.44
CA ASN A 124 -3.89 3.13 1.49
C ASN A 124 -4.95 3.36 0.40
N TYR A 125 -5.96 4.16 0.73
CA TYR A 125 -7.11 4.37 -0.14
C TYR A 125 -6.91 5.52 -1.14
N ASP A 126 -6.02 6.47 -0.84
CA ASP A 126 -5.68 7.64 -1.64
C ASP A 126 -4.81 7.33 -2.86
N ASP A 127 -4.68 8.27 -3.78
CA ASP A 127 -3.92 8.15 -5.03
C ASP A 127 -2.51 8.79 -4.97
N ALA A 128 -1.91 8.99 -3.79
CA ALA A 128 -0.64 9.72 -3.66
C ALA A 128 0.55 8.98 -4.30
N LEU A 129 0.57 7.65 -4.28
CA LEU A 129 1.61 6.87 -4.96
C LEU A 129 1.46 7.00 -6.48
N GLU A 130 0.24 6.85 -6.99
CA GLU A 130 -0.11 6.98 -8.39
C GLU A 130 0.22 8.38 -8.92
N ASN A 131 -0.10 9.43 -8.15
CA ASN A 131 0.30 10.81 -8.43
C ASN A 131 1.83 10.95 -8.50
N ALA A 132 2.60 10.32 -7.60
CA ALA A 132 4.06 10.36 -7.66
C ALA A 132 4.63 9.71 -8.93
N PHE A 133 4.05 8.61 -9.39
CA PHE A 133 4.45 7.96 -10.64
C PHE A 133 4.12 8.86 -11.84
N ARG A 134 2.94 9.48 -11.87
CA ARG A 134 2.56 10.46 -12.89
C ARG A 134 3.48 11.68 -12.90
N ASP A 135 3.81 12.24 -11.73
CA ASP A 135 4.77 13.35 -11.57
C ASP A 135 6.16 12.97 -12.11
N ALA A 136 6.58 11.72 -11.93
CA ALA A 136 7.86 11.19 -12.41
C ALA A 136 7.84 10.83 -13.91
N GLY A 137 6.69 10.89 -14.58
CA GLY A 137 6.52 10.47 -15.97
C GLY A 137 6.63 8.95 -16.17
N GLU A 138 6.36 8.17 -15.13
CA GLU A 138 6.40 6.70 -15.17
C GLU A 138 5.02 6.12 -15.46
N GLU A 139 4.93 5.28 -16.48
CA GLU A 139 3.75 4.45 -16.71
C GLU A 139 3.71 3.29 -15.71
N PHE A 140 2.51 2.93 -15.24
CA PHE A 140 2.30 1.83 -14.33
C PHE A 140 0.95 1.15 -14.58
N ASP A 141 0.87 -0.12 -14.25
CA ASP A 141 -0.40 -0.84 -14.15
C ASP A 141 -0.95 -0.71 -12.73
N LEU A 142 -2.26 -0.48 -12.60
CA LEU A 142 -2.94 -0.36 -11.31
C LEU A 142 -3.90 -1.53 -11.09
N LEU A 143 -3.71 -2.23 -9.99
CA LEU A 143 -4.59 -3.27 -9.48
C LEU A 143 -5.36 -2.76 -8.26
N THR A 144 -6.67 -2.66 -8.34
CA THR A 144 -7.51 -2.23 -7.20
C THR A 144 -8.44 -3.35 -6.77
N TYR A 145 -8.40 -3.73 -5.50
CA TYR A 145 -9.31 -4.71 -4.92
C TYR A 145 -10.73 -4.15 -4.87
N ILE A 146 -11.73 -4.96 -5.25
CA ILE A 146 -13.15 -4.60 -5.22
C ILE A 146 -13.77 -5.20 -3.95
N ALA A 147 -14.14 -4.37 -2.99
CA ALA A 147 -14.66 -4.78 -1.69
C ALA A 147 -16.17 -5.04 -1.71
N ASP A 148 -16.92 -4.28 -2.52
CA ASP A 148 -18.39 -4.34 -2.57
C ASP A 148 -18.92 -4.49 -4.01
N GLY A 149 -20.21 -4.83 -4.15
CA GLY A 149 -20.91 -4.96 -5.42
C GLY A 149 -20.75 -6.31 -6.12
N PRO A 150 -21.26 -6.45 -7.36
CA PRO A 150 -21.33 -7.73 -8.07
C PRO A 150 -19.98 -8.39 -8.37
N SER A 151 -18.92 -7.58 -8.41
CA SER A 151 -17.54 -8.02 -8.63
C SER A 151 -16.71 -8.06 -7.35
N SER A 152 -17.36 -7.93 -6.18
CA SER A 152 -16.69 -8.00 -4.88
C SER A 152 -15.81 -9.25 -4.78
N GLY A 153 -14.63 -9.06 -4.18
CA GLY A 153 -13.57 -10.05 -4.05
C GLY A 153 -12.70 -10.25 -5.27
N LYS A 154 -12.85 -9.46 -6.33
CA LYS A 154 -11.95 -9.50 -7.50
C LYS A 154 -11.04 -8.28 -7.50
N PHE A 155 -10.11 -8.25 -8.46
CA PHE A 155 -9.32 -7.06 -8.76
C PHE A 155 -9.75 -6.44 -10.08
N ARG A 156 -9.74 -5.11 -10.12
CA ARG A 156 -9.79 -4.31 -11.35
C ARG A 156 -8.37 -4.02 -11.78
N HIS A 157 -8.05 -4.24 -13.06
CA HIS A 157 -6.82 -3.81 -13.67
C HIS A 157 -7.08 -2.56 -14.52
N THR A 158 -6.39 -1.47 -14.19
CA THR A 158 -6.38 -0.22 -14.94
C THR A 158 -5.00 -0.04 -15.57
N ARG A 159 -4.98 0.11 -16.89
CA ARG A 159 -3.76 0.34 -17.69
C ARG A 159 -3.36 1.81 -17.70
N PRO A 160 -2.13 2.15 -18.14
CA PRO A 160 -1.68 3.53 -18.28
C PRO A 160 -2.55 4.40 -19.19
N ASP A 161 -3.22 3.81 -20.18
CA ASP A 161 -4.14 4.51 -21.08
C ASP A 161 -5.52 4.81 -20.45
N GLY A 162 -5.73 4.41 -19.19
CA GLY A 162 -6.98 4.56 -18.44
C GLY A 162 -7.99 3.44 -18.68
N THR A 163 -7.73 2.50 -19.60
CA THR A 163 -8.64 1.38 -19.82
C THR A 163 -8.65 0.44 -18.62
N SER A 164 -9.84 0.08 -18.16
CA SER A 164 -10.04 -0.73 -16.96
C SER A 164 -10.84 -1.99 -17.25
N GLU A 165 -10.45 -3.11 -16.66
CA GLU A 165 -11.23 -4.36 -16.71
C GLU A 165 -11.21 -5.09 -15.37
N VAL A 166 -12.29 -5.82 -15.06
CA VAL A 166 -12.32 -6.70 -13.89
C VAL A 166 -11.68 -8.04 -14.26
N ILE A 167 -10.70 -8.47 -13.47
CA ILE A 167 -10.07 -9.78 -13.62
C ILE A 167 -11.05 -10.85 -13.13
N LEU A 168 -11.72 -11.51 -14.08
CA LEU A 168 -12.71 -12.56 -13.77
C LEU A 168 -12.06 -13.89 -13.39
N VAL A 169 -10.93 -14.23 -14.03
CA VAL A 169 -10.22 -15.51 -13.83
C VAL A 169 -8.72 -15.21 -13.65
N PRO A 170 -8.25 -14.98 -12.41
CA PRO A 170 -6.86 -14.57 -12.16
C PRO A 170 -5.80 -15.57 -12.63
N ASN A 171 -6.12 -16.87 -12.63
CA ASN A 171 -5.19 -17.92 -13.07
C ASN A 171 -4.89 -17.90 -14.57
N SER A 172 -5.75 -17.31 -15.41
CA SER A 172 -5.54 -17.17 -16.85
C SER A 172 -5.24 -15.73 -17.26
N TYR A 173 -5.07 -14.82 -16.30
CA TYR A 173 -4.88 -13.41 -16.59
C TYR A 173 -3.43 -13.14 -17.01
N THR A 174 -3.24 -12.68 -18.24
CA THR A 174 -1.91 -12.39 -18.81
C THR A 174 -1.65 -10.90 -19.03
N GLY A 175 -2.62 -10.04 -18.69
CA GLY A 175 -2.55 -8.60 -18.96
C GLY A 175 -1.58 -7.82 -18.06
N LEU A 176 -0.83 -8.49 -17.19
CA LEU A 176 0.10 -7.89 -16.26
C LEU A 176 1.45 -8.58 -16.37
N THR A 177 2.52 -7.82 -16.56
CA THR A 177 3.87 -8.35 -16.49
C THR A 177 4.79 -7.34 -15.81
N CYS A 178 5.53 -7.77 -14.79
CA CYS A 178 6.45 -6.88 -14.06
C CYS A 178 7.77 -6.64 -14.81
N ASP A 179 7.85 -6.91 -16.11
CA ASP A 179 9.03 -6.68 -16.95
C ASP A 179 8.81 -5.64 -18.06
N GLU A 180 7.56 -5.22 -18.28
CA GLU A 180 7.25 -4.08 -19.13
C GLU A 180 7.22 -2.77 -18.33
N ARG A 181 6.52 -2.79 -17.19
CA ARG A 181 6.28 -1.61 -16.35
C ARG A 181 6.06 -2.01 -14.88
N PRO A 182 6.20 -1.06 -13.94
CA PRO A 182 5.84 -1.26 -12.54
C PRO A 182 4.34 -1.52 -12.38
N VAL A 183 3.98 -2.26 -11.32
CA VAL A 183 2.59 -2.55 -10.96
C VAL A 183 2.34 -2.01 -9.55
N ILE A 184 1.25 -1.26 -9.38
CA ILE A 184 0.75 -0.80 -8.07
C ILE A 184 -0.50 -1.62 -7.72
N ALA A 185 -0.51 -2.26 -6.55
CA ALA A 185 -1.63 -3.08 -6.08
C ALA A 185 -2.22 -2.55 -4.78
N LYS A 186 -3.46 -2.05 -4.85
CA LYS A 186 -4.25 -1.54 -3.73
C LYS A 186 -5.16 -2.63 -3.20
N ILE A 187 -4.68 -3.30 -2.16
CA ILE A 187 -5.31 -4.53 -1.67
C ILE A 187 -6.48 -4.28 -0.70
N HIS A 188 -6.67 -3.03 -0.26
CA HIS A 188 -7.81 -2.59 0.55
C HIS A 188 -8.87 -1.82 -0.25
N GLY A 189 -8.73 -1.81 -1.58
CA GLY A 189 -9.48 -0.92 -2.43
C GLY A 189 -8.92 0.50 -2.41
N ALA A 190 -9.67 1.43 -2.98
CA ALA A 190 -9.32 2.81 -3.15
C ALA A 190 -10.55 3.68 -3.36
N VAL A 191 -10.38 4.99 -3.18
CA VAL A 191 -11.28 5.97 -3.79
C VAL A 191 -11.14 5.92 -5.32
N ASP A 192 -12.26 6.02 -6.03
CA ASP A 192 -12.31 6.23 -7.47
C ASP A 192 -12.61 7.70 -7.76
N ARG A 193 -11.65 8.39 -8.39
CA ARG A 193 -11.70 9.83 -8.67
C ARG A 193 -12.62 10.20 -9.83
N HIS A 194 -13.20 9.21 -10.52
CA HIS A 194 -14.07 9.40 -11.67
C HIS A 194 -15.51 8.98 -11.41
N ALA A 195 -15.70 7.98 -10.55
CA ALA A 195 -16.98 7.34 -10.30
C ALA A 195 -17.09 6.92 -8.84
N GLU A 196 -17.73 7.74 -8.01
CA GLU A 196 -17.96 7.46 -6.59
C GLU A 196 -18.61 6.08 -6.34
N GLN A 197 -19.48 5.62 -7.25
CA GLN A 197 -20.09 4.29 -7.16
C GLN A 197 -19.12 3.11 -7.34
N ASP A 198 -17.92 3.36 -7.87
CA ASP A 198 -16.85 2.38 -8.06
C ASP A 198 -15.83 2.38 -6.90
N ASP A 199 -16.05 3.22 -5.87
CA ASP A 199 -15.28 3.21 -4.64
C ASP A 199 -15.24 1.82 -3.98
N SER A 200 -14.13 1.54 -3.32
CA SER A 200 -13.90 0.25 -2.67
C SER A 200 -13.08 0.44 -1.40
N PHE A 201 -13.61 0.04 -0.26
CA PHE A 201 -12.92 0.22 1.03
C PHE A 201 -13.03 -1.04 1.91
N VAL A 202 -11.87 -1.60 2.29
CA VAL A 202 -11.77 -2.67 3.30
C VAL A 202 -11.43 -2.07 4.67
N ILE A 203 -12.45 -1.59 5.38
CA ILE A 203 -12.25 -0.78 6.61
C ILE A 203 -12.99 -1.29 7.86
N THR A 204 -14.06 -2.07 7.70
CA THR A 204 -14.91 -2.56 8.81
C THR A 204 -14.54 -4.00 9.16
N GLU A 205 -14.94 -4.48 10.34
CA GLU A 205 -14.70 -5.88 10.75
C GLU A 205 -15.36 -6.84 9.74
N ASN A 206 -16.57 -6.51 9.29
CA ASN A 206 -17.29 -7.26 8.25
C ASN A 206 -16.46 -7.34 6.96
N HIS A 207 -15.92 -6.22 6.47
CA HIS A 207 -15.07 -6.23 5.28
C HIS A 207 -13.86 -7.15 5.43
N TYR A 208 -13.19 -7.14 6.58
CA TYR A 208 -12.04 -8.03 6.83
C TYR A 208 -12.44 -9.50 6.94
N ILE A 209 -13.58 -9.83 7.54
CA ILE A 209 -14.12 -11.19 7.61
C ILE A 209 -14.46 -11.70 6.19
N GLU A 210 -15.11 -10.88 5.37
CA GLU A 210 -15.40 -11.22 3.98
C GLU A 210 -14.12 -11.36 3.14
N TYR A 211 -13.14 -10.48 3.39
CA TYR A 211 -11.82 -10.54 2.77
C TYR A 211 -11.13 -11.88 3.10
N LEU A 212 -11.18 -12.34 4.36
CA LEU A 212 -10.55 -13.60 4.80
C LEU A 212 -11.31 -14.87 4.40
N SER A 213 -12.64 -14.85 4.46
CA SER A 213 -13.49 -16.03 4.29
C SER A 213 -13.52 -16.56 2.85
N ARG A 214 -13.14 -15.74 1.87
CA ARG A 214 -13.01 -16.12 0.46
C ARG A 214 -11.85 -17.11 0.33
N SER A 215 -12.22 -18.39 0.29
CA SER A 215 -11.41 -19.54 0.73
C SER A 215 -10.25 -19.94 -0.20
N ASP A 216 -10.06 -19.28 -1.34
CA ASP A 216 -8.92 -19.54 -2.22
C ASP A 216 -7.88 -18.44 -2.13
N THR A 217 -6.98 -18.61 -1.18
CA THR A 217 -5.87 -17.73 -0.79
C THR A 217 -4.90 -17.37 -1.92
N ALA A 218 -4.93 -18.08 -3.06
CA ALA A 218 -4.06 -17.85 -4.21
C ALA A 218 -4.81 -17.40 -5.49
N GLN A 219 -6.13 -17.21 -5.44
CA GLN A 219 -6.95 -17.02 -6.66
C GLN A 219 -7.42 -15.58 -6.91
N LEU A 220 -7.03 -14.59 -6.11
CA LEU A 220 -7.43 -13.19 -6.36
C LEU A 220 -6.34 -12.37 -7.04
N ILE A 221 -5.09 -12.58 -6.64
CA ILE A 221 -3.94 -11.97 -7.27
C ILE A 221 -3.54 -12.87 -8.45
N PRO A 222 -3.38 -12.31 -9.67
CA PRO A 222 -2.92 -13.08 -10.82
C PRO A 222 -1.66 -13.92 -10.51
N VAL A 223 -1.63 -15.15 -11.01
CA VAL A 223 -0.61 -16.16 -10.61
C VAL A 223 0.82 -15.71 -10.89
N ASN A 224 1.02 -14.96 -11.98
CA ASN A 224 2.27 -14.30 -12.34
C ASN A 224 2.75 -13.32 -11.25
N ILE A 225 1.85 -12.51 -10.69
CA ILE A 225 2.16 -11.55 -9.62
C ILE A 225 2.49 -12.31 -8.32
N LEU A 226 1.70 -13.32 -7.98
CA LEU A 226 1.95 -14.15 -6.80
C LEU A 226 3.29 -14.91 -6.89
N ALA A 227 3.59 -15.49 -8.06
CA ALA A 227 4.85 -16.18 -8.31
C ALA A 227 6.05 -15.23 -8.20
N ARG A 228 5.89 -13.96 -8.63
CA ARG A 228 6.92 -12.93 -8.45
C ARG A 228 7.11 -12.58 -6.98
N MET A 229 6.02 -12.32 -6.26
CA MET A 229 6.04 -12.03 -4.82
C MET A 229 6.79 -13.09 -4.02
N HIS A 230 6.60 -14.37 -4.33
CA HIS A 230 7.31 -15.47 -3.67
C HIS A 230 8.82 -15.48 -3.89
N ARG A 231 9.35 -14.72 -4.86
CA ARG A 231 10.78 -14.63 -5.20
C ARG A 231 11.42 -13.28 -4.82
N CYS A 232 10.68 -12.42 -4.14
CA CYS A 232 11.13 -11.09 -3.73
C CYS A 232 11.34 -11.00 -2.21
N ASN A 233 12.17 -10.05 -1.78
CA ASN A 233 12.09 -9.54 -0.42
C ASN A 233 10.90 -8.57 -0.30
N PHE A 234 10.42 -8.36 0.92
CA PHE A 234 9.45 -7.31 1.21
C PHE A 234 10.12 -6.16 1.97
N LEU A 235 9.65 -4.94 1.71
CA LEU A 235 10.03 -3.75 2.46
C LEU A 235 8.75 -3.09 2.98
N PHE A 236 8.44 -3.30 4.25
CA PHE A 236 7.28 -2.72 4.92
C PHE A 236 7.59 -1.28 5.37
N LEU A 237 6.79 -0.32 4.91
CA LEU A 237 6.94 1.10 5.17
C LEU A 237 5.63 1.66 5.75
N GLY A 238 5.71 2.36 6.89
CA GLY A 238 4.55 3.05 7.46
C GLY A 238 3.48 2.14 8.04
N TYR A 239 3.91 1.01 8.63
CA TYR A 239 3.03 0.07 9.33
C TYR A 239 3.35 0.00 10.82
N SER A 240 2.33 -0.25 11.63
CA SER A 240 2.47 -0.81 12.97
C SER A 240 1.82 -2.20 12.99
N LEU A 241 2.46 -3.16 13.67
CA LEU A 241 1.85 -4.49 13.91
C LEU A 241 0.79 -4.47 15.01
N SER A 242 0.59 -3.33 15.67
CA SER A 242 -0.56 -3.10 16.55
C SER A 242 -1.87 -3.28 15.79
N ASP A 243 -1.88 -2.96 14.49
CA ASP A 243 -3.04 -3.15 13.65
C ASP A 243 -3.21 -4.64 13.29
N TRP A 244 -4.28 -5.26 13.82
CA TRP A 244 -4.57 -6.68 13.54
C TRP A 244 -4.92 -6.92 12.06
N ASN A 245 -5.41 -5.91 11.35
CA ASN A 245 -5.72 -5.98 9.92
C ASN A 245 -4.49 -6.34 9.08
N LEU A 246 -3.31 -5.82 9.42
CA LEU A 246 -2.06 -6.17 8.77
C LEU A 246 -1.76 -7.65 9.01
N ARG A 247 -1.90 -8.14 10.25
CA ARG A 247 -1.66 -9.56 10.57
C ARG A 247 -2.56 -10.47 9.74
N VAL A 248 -3.80 -10.04 9.51
CA VAL A 248 -4.77 -10.71 8.64
C VAL A 248 -4.30 -10.76 7.19
N ILE A 249 -3.83 -9.65 6.63
CA ILE A 249 -3.28 -9.62 5.28
C ILE A 249 -2.01 -10.45 5.16
N LEU A 250 -1.10 -10.33 6.12
CA LEU A 250 0.14 -11.11 6.12
C LEU A 250 -0.19 -12.61 6.15
N HIS A 251 -1.17 -13.02 6.97
CA HIS A 251 -1.64 -14.39 7.00
C HIS A 251 -2.34 -14.78 5.69
N ARG A 252 -3.10 -13.88 5.05
CA ARG A 252 -3.73 -14.16 3.76
C ARG A 252 -2.71 -14.38 2.64
N LEU A 253 -1.69 -13.53 2.55
CA LEU A 253 -0.69 -13.56 1.48
C LEU A 253 0.35 -14.66 1.65
N TRP A 254 0.71 -15.01 2.90
CA TRP A 254 1.83 -15.93 3.18
C TRP A 254 1.48 -17.10 4.10
N GLY A 255 0.26 -17.14 4.65
CA GLY A 255 -0.13 -18.12 5.65
C GLY A 255 0.78 -18.09 6.88
N ASP A 256 0.89 -19.24 7.54
CA ASP A 256 1.78 -19.43 8.69
C ASP A 256 3.21 -19.82 8.30
N ARG A 257 3.48 -20.00 7.00
CA ARG A 257 4.79 -20.47 6.52
C ARG A 257 5.88 -19.38 6.54
N GLY A 258 5.51 -18.14 6.88
CA GLY A 258 6.42 -16.99 6.91
C GLY A 258 6.98 -16.64 5.53
N LEU A 259 7.83 -15.60 5.48
CA LEU A 259 8.50 -15.22 4.24
C LEU A 259 9.73 -16.09 4.01
N LYS A 260 9.90 -16.59 2.78
CA LYS A 260 11.07 -17.39 2.39
C LYS A 260 12.36 -16.55 2.33
N TYR A 261 12.23 -15.26 1.99
CA TYR A 261 13.33 -14.33 1.87
C TYR A 261 13.31 -13.36 3.06
N ASN A 262 14.47 -13.12 3.67
CA ASN A 262 14.64 -12.13 4.73
C ASN A 262 14.13 -10.77 4.24
N SER A 263 13.15 -10.21 4.92
CA SER A 263 12.49 -8.96 4.52
C SER A 263 12.75 -7.88 5.57
N TRP A 264 12.36 -6.64 5.29
CA TRP A 264 12.63 -5.51 6.17
C TRP A 264 11.36 -4.75 6.52
N ALA A 265 11.30 -4.21 7.72
CA ALA A 265 10.27 -3.27 8.14
C ALA A 265 10.93 -2.03 8.73
N VAL A 266 10.51 -0.84 8.29
CA VAL A 266 11.02 0.44 8.82
C VAL A 266 10.00 0.96 9.83
N GLN A 267 10.42 1.01 11.08
CA GLN A 267 9.57 1.43 12.18
C GLN A 267 10.43 2.07 13.28
N PRO A 268 10.12 3.29 13.75
CA PRO A 268 10.84 3.88 14.87
C PRO A 268 10.36 3.27 16.19
N GLN A 269 11.30 2.99 17.08
CA GLN A 269 11.06 2.58 18.47
C GLN A 269 10.03 1.44 18.61
N PRO A 270 10.23 0.29 17.94
CA PRO A 270 9.27 -0.81 17.99
C PRO A 270 9.14 -1.39 19.40
N GLU A 271 7.93 -1.80 19.77
CA GLU A 271 7.74 -2.52 21.03
C GLU A 271 8.30 -3.94 20.93
N ARG A 272 8.69 -4.52 22.08
CA ARG A 272 9.23 -5.88 22.15
C ARG A 272 8.29 -6.96 21.56
N ILE A 273 6.98 -6.73 21.61
CA ILE A 273 6.00 -7.63 21.00
C ILE A 273 6.05 -7.56 19.47
N GLU A 274 6.23 -6.37 18.90
CA GLU A 274 6.36 -6.13 17.46
C GLU A 274 7.68 -6.72 16.94
N GLU A 275 8.79 -6.50 17.66
CA GLU A 275 10.09 -7.13 17.35
C GLU A 275 9.97 -8.65 17.20
N LYS A 276 9.34 -9.30 18.18
CA LYS A 276 9.13 -10.75 18.14
C LYS A 276 8.18 -11.17 17.03
N ALA A 277 7.15 -10.37 16.75
CA ALA A 277 6.16 -10.69 15.74
C ALA A 277 6.72 -10.58 14.31
N TRP A 278 7.60 -9.61 14.06
CA TRP A 278 8.34 -9.47 12.80
C TRP A 278 9.43 -10.53 12.64
N ALA A 279 10.21 -10.80 13.69
CA ALA A 279 11.24 -11.83 13.67
C ALA A 279 10.68 -13.22 13.35
N ARG A 280 9.49 -13.57 13.88
CA ARG A 280 8.78 -14.83 13.55
C ARG A 280 8.43 -14.97 12.07
N ARG A 281 8.42 -13.88 11.31
CA ARG A 281 8.09 -13.84 9.87
C ARG A 281 9.32 -13.66 8.99
N ASN A 282 10.53 -13.75 9.54
CA ASN A 282 11.79 -13.45 8.86
C ASN A 282 11.85 -12.00 8.36
N VAL A 283 11.30 -11.06 9.15
CA VAL A 283 11.37 -9.62 8.88
C VAL A 283 12.31 -8.97 9.90
N GLU A 284 13.38 -8.38 9.40
CA GLU A 284 14.32 -7.55 10.15
C GLU A 284 13.73 -6.16 10.35
N LEU A 285 13.70 -5.68 11.59
CA LEU A 285 13.29 -4.31 11.89
C LEU A 285 14.46 -3.35 11.74
N LEU A 286 14.22 -2.28 11.02
CA LEU A 286 15.11 -1.14 10.89
C LEU A 286 14.54 -0.02 11.78
N ASP A 287 15.14 0.15 12.96
CA ASP A 287 14.74 1.17 13.94
C ASP A 287 15.11 2.58 13.48
N MET A 288 14.27 3.14 12.62
CA MET A 288 14.46 4.43 11.99
C MET A 288 13.11 5.09 11.70
N ARG A 289 13.07 6.42 11.75
CA ARG A 289 11.94 7.19 11.19
C ARG A 289 11.93 7.09 9.67
N LEU A 290 10.74 7.10 9.07
CA LEU A 290 10.57 6.99 7.61
C LEU A 290 11.29 8.10 6.86
N GLU A 291 11.30 9.34 7.38
CA GLU A 291 11.99 10.48 6.75
C GLU A 291 13.49 10.22 6.63
N GLY A 292 14.11 9.74 7.72
CA GLY A 292 15.52 9.41 7.76
C GLY A 292 15.85 8.25 6.83
N TYR A 293 15.06 7.18 6.89
CA TYR A 293 15.22 6.03 6.01
C TYR A 293 15.09 6.40 4.52
N THR A 294 14.10 7.23 4.17
CA THR A 294 13.86 7.66 2.79
C THR A 294 15.02 8.49 2.26
N THR A 295 15.55 9.41 3.09
CA THR A 295 16.73 10.22 2.73
C THR A 295 17.95 9.35 2.46
N GLU A 296 18.19 8.33 3.29
CA GLU A 296 19.28 7.39 3.08
C GLU A 296 19.07 6.51 1.85
N LEU A 297 17.86 5.98 1.66
CA LEU A 297 17.51 5.15 0.51
C LEU A 297 17.73 5.92 -0.79
N ASP A 298 17.24 7.16 -0.88
CA ASP A 298 17.41 8.04 -2.04
C ASP A 298 18.89 8.30 -2.35
N SER A 299 19.68 8.58 -1.32
CA SER A 299 21.13 8.76 -1.44
C SER A 299 21.82 7.50 -1.99
N TRP A 300 21.42 6.31 -1.51
CA TRP A 300 21.96 5.04 -1.99
C TRP A 300 21.53 4.71 -3.42
N LEU A 301 20.27 4.97 -3.77
CA LEU A 301 19.72 4.76 -5.10
C LEU A 301 20.45 5.64 -6.14
N THR A 302 20.69 6.91 -5.82
CA THR A 302 21.41 7.84 -6.69
C THR A 302 22.88 7.45 -6.86
N ARG A 303 23.56 7.02 -5.79
CA ARG A 303 24.96 6.54 -5.87
C ARG A 303 25.10 5.28 -6.69
N ALA A 304 24.10 4.40 -6.69
CA ALA A 304 24.15 3.15 -7.43
C ALA A 304 24.14 3.34 -8.97
N LEU A 305 23.84 4.55 -9.45
CA LEU A 305 23.97 4.93 -10.87
C LEU A 305 25.34 5.53 -11.23
N GLN A 306 26.15 5.93 -10.25
CA GLN A 306 27.48 6.44 -10.54
C GLN A 306 28.37 5.26 -10.95
N PRO A 307 29.13 5.37 -12.05
CA PRO A 307 30.11 4.34 -12.39
C PRO A 307 31.04 4.18 -11.19
N ALA A 308 31.34 2.92 -10.83
CA ALA A 308 32.29 2.64 -9.77
C ALA A 308 33.57 3.42 -10.09
N THR A 309 33.83 4.50 -9.35
CA THR A 309 35.12 5.17 -9.42
C THR A 309 36.14 4.14 -8.97
N GLU A 310 36.86 3.58 -9.94
CA GLU A 310 38.10 2.85 -9.71
C GLU A 310 38.96 3.74 -8.80
N SER A 311 39.08 3.33 -7.54
CA SER A 311 40.05 3.93 -6.65
C SER A 311 41.42 3.34 -7.00
N PRO A 312 42.46 4.18 -7.13
CA PRO A 312 43.76 3.79 -7.66
C PRO A 312 44.54 2.80 -6.78
#